data_AF-A0A0D3BML1-F1
#
_entry.id   AF-A0A0D3BML1-F1
#
_cell.length_a   1.000
_cell.length_b   1.000
_cell.length_c   1.000
_cell.angle_alpha   90.00
_cell.angle_beta   90.00
_cell.angle_gamma   90.00
#
_symmetry.space_group_name_H-M   'P 1'
#
loop_
_entity.id
_entity.type
_entity.pdbx_description
1 polymer ?
#
loop_
_entity_poly.entity_id
_entity_poly.type
_entity_poly.pdbx_seq_one_letter_code
_entity_poly.pdbx_strand_id
1 'polypeptide(L)'
;MAILAPASFGRLTVPPRAQVRVRVSASANPRTSVDWVKETSSFFEQDKRPIMLFDGVCNLCNGGVKFVRDHDHNRSIRFEALQSEAGKKLLMRSGRAPDDISSVVLVEKDRSYIKSEAVLKIMKYIDLPFPQLAFFLQFAPLFVRDFLYENVANNRYAMFGRSDSCEI
;
A
#
# COMPACT_ATOMS: atom_id res chain seq x y z
N MET A 1 10.09 69.46 -0.03
CA MET A 1 10.79 68.19 0.28
C MET A 1 9.78 67.20 0.81
N ALA A 2 9.35 66.23 0.00
CA ALA A 2 8.63 65.06 0.45
C ALA A 2 9.06 63.91 -0.46
N ILE A 3 9.93 63.05 0.05
CA ILE A 3 10.49 61.90 -0.67
C ILE A 3 9.53 60.73 -0.41
N LEU A 4 8.87 60.25 -1.47
CA LEU A 4 8.09 59.02 -1.46
C LEU A 4 9.04 57.82 -1.41
N ALA A 5 8.95 57.03 -0.34
CA ALA A 5 9.63 55.73 -0.23
C ALA A 5 8.81 54.64 -0.96
N PRO A 6 9.45 53.69 -1.67
CA PRO A 6 8.74 52.60 -2.31
C PRO A 6 8.39 51.50 -1.29
N ALA A 7 7.14 51.03 -1.32
CA ALA A 7 6.66 49.91 -0.53
C ALA A 7 7.28 48.59 -1.03
N SER A 8 8.03 47.91 -0.18
CA SER A 8 8.58 46.58 -0.44
C SER A 8 7.51 45.50 -0.25
N PHE A 9 7.14 44.80 -1.33
CA PHE A 9 6.33 43.58 -1.28
C PHE A 9 7.15 42.44 -0.64
N GLY A 10 6.85 42.12 0.61
CA GLY A 10 7.39 40.94 1.29
C GLY A 10 6.89 39.66 0.62
N ARG A 11 7.80 38.82 0.12
CA ARG A 11 7.49 37.45 -0.32
C ARG A 11 7.08 36.62 0.91
N LEU A 12 5.82 36.20 0.95
CA LEU A 12 5.37 35.13 1.84
C LEU A 12 6.06 33.82 1.46
N THR A 13 7.06 33.42 2.24
CA THR A 13 7.65 32.08 2.15
C THR A 13 6.72 31.09 2.86
N VAL A 14 6.13 30.18 2.09
CA VAL A 14 5.38 29.03 2.62
C VAL A 14 6.38 28.10 3.34
N PRO A 15 6.19 27.75 4.63
CA PRO A 15 7.08 26.83 5.32
C PRO A 15 6.98 25.44 4.67
N PRO A 16 8.09 24.67 4.61
CA PRO A 16 8.03 23.31 4.10
C PRO A 16 7.12 22.47 5.00
N ARG A 17 6.20 21.74 4.36
CA ARG A 17 5.27 20.79 5.00
C ARG A 17 6.09 19.86 5.91
N ALA A 18 5.84 19.93 7.22
CA ALA A 18 6.46 19.07 8.20
C ALA A 18 6.23 17.61 7.80
N GLN A 19 7.30 16.91 7.40
CA GLN A 19 7.25 15.47 7.24
C GLN A 19 7.10 14.87 8.63
N VAL A 20 5.93 14.34 8.92
CA VAL A 20 5.68 13.51 10.10
C VAL A 20 6.55 12.27 9.98
N ARG A 21 7.75 12.31 10.55
CA ARG A 21 8.53 11.10 10.84
C ARG A 21 7.80 10.38 11.95
N VAL A 22 7.06 9.32 11.61
CA VAL A 22 6.57 8.37 12.60
C VAL A 22 7.80 7.73 13.25
N ARG A 23 8.15 8.17 14.47
CA ARG A 23 9.07 7.44 15.34
C ARG A 23 8.32 6.19 15.78
N VAL A 24 8.70 5.04 15.22
CA VAL A 24 8.31 3.73 15.73
C VAL A 24 8.82 3.66 17.18
N SER A 25 7.90 3.75 18.13
CA SER A 25 8.23 3.57 19.54
C SER A 25 8.56 2.09 19.73
N ALA A 26 9.84 1.82 20.00
CA ALA A 26 10.33 0.51 20.34
C ALA A 26 9.70 0.05 21.66
N SER A 27 8.64 -0.76 21.59
CA SER A 27 8.17 -1.55 22.71
C SER A 27 8.93 -2.87 22.68
N ALA A 28 9.96 -2.97 23.50
CA ALA A 28 10.89 -4.07 23.55
C ALA A 28 10.27 -5.33 24.19
N ASN A 29 10.30 -6.45 23.46
CA ASN A 29 10.43 -7.78 24.04
C ASN A 29 11.73 -8.41 23.49
N PRO A 30 12.75 -8.75 24.30
CA PRO A 30 14.13 -8.93 23.83
C PRO A 30 14.47 -10.34 23.35
N ARG A 31 13.53 -11.06 22.74
CA ARG A 31 13.81 -12.36 22.11
C ARG A 31 13.21 -12.33 20.71
N THR A 32 14.10 -12.20 19.72
CA THR A 32 13.86 -12.15 18.26
C THR A 32 13.15 -10.90 17.71
N SER A 33 13.78 -9.71 17.76
CA SER A 33 13.40 -8.64 16.83
C SER A 33 14.05 -8.92 15.47
N VAL A 34 13.49 -9.87 14.71
CA VAL A 34 13.89 -10.09 13.33
C VAL A 34 13.67 -8.77 12.58
N ASP A 35 14.74 -8.24 11.99
CA ASP A 35 14.62 -7.10 11.08
C ASP A 35 14.06 -7.63 9.76
N TRP A 36 12.73 -7.75 9.72
CA TRP A 36 12.00 -8.24 8.55
C TRP A 36 12.29 -7.41 7.30
N VAL A 37 12.69 -6.13 7.44
CA VAL A 37 13.10 -5.28 6.31
C VAL A 37 14.38 -5.80 5.68
N LYS A 38 15.35 -6.19 6.50
CA LYS A 38 16.63 -6.76 6.06
C LYS A 38 16.48 -8.19 5.52
N GLU A 39 15.64 -9.01 6.13
CA GLU A 39 15.42 -10.38 5.62
C GLU A 39 14.71 -10.35 4.25
N THR A 40 13.71 -9.49 4.13
CA THR A 40 12.90 -9.40 2.90
C THR A 40 13.50 -8.52 1.81
N SER A 41 14.60 -7.79 2.06
CA SER A 41 15.27 -7.01 1.01
C SER A 41 15.81 -7.90 -0.12
N SER A 42 16.14 -9.16 0.21
CA SER A 42 16.55 -10.20 -0.73
C SER A 42 15.52 -10.44 -1.86
N PHE A 43 14.21 -10.31 -1.57
CA PHE A 43 13.16 -10.44 -2.57
C PHE A 43 13.21 -9.38 -3.68
N PHE A 44 13.95 -8.28 -3.44
CA PHE A 44 14.07 -7.12 -4.34
C PHE A 44 15.46 -6.94 -4.96
N GLU A 45 16.41 -7.86 -4.71
CA GLU A 45 17.77 -7.77 -5.25
C GLU A 45 17.80 -8.06 -6.75
N GLN A 46 17.09 -9.11 -7.17
CA GLN A 46 17.02 -9.56 -8.57
C GLN A 46 15.90 -8.86 -9.33
N ASP A 47 14.81 -8.49 -8.65
CA ASP A 47 13.63 -7.89 -9.27
C ASP A 47 13.06 -6.79 -8.36
N LYS A 48 13.11 -5.54 -8.84
CA LYS A 48 12.69 -4.36 -8.08
C LYS A 48 11.19 -4.08 -8.13
N ARG A 49 10.42 -4.86 -8.91
CA ARG A 49 8.97 -4.67 -9.03
C ARG A 49 8.27 -4.87 -7.68
N PRO A 50 7.26 -4.05 -7.36
CA PRO A 50 6.47 -4.22 -6.15
C PRO A 50 5.74 -5.57 -6.13
N ILE A 51 5.49 -6.08 -4.92
CA ILE A 51 4.79 -7.35 -4.69
C ILE A 51 3.44 -7.04 -4.04
N MET A 52 2.35 -7.38 -4.73
CA MET A 52 0.99 -7.35 -4.22
C MET A 52 0.69 -8.66 -3.47
N LEU A 53 0.46 -8.55 -2.16
CA LEU A 53 0.03 -9.67 -1.33
C LEU A 53 -1.49 -9.81 -1.37
N PHE A 54 -1.97 -11.03 -1.54
CA PHE A 54 -3.41 -11.32 -1.63
C PHE A 54 -3.80 -12.60 -0.87
N ASP A 55 -5.07 -12.70 -0.51
CA ASP A 55 -5.65 -13.90 0.09
C ASP A 55 -6.19 -14.84 -1.00
N GLY A 56 -5.51 -15.98 -1.21
CA GLY A 56 -5.87 -16.94 -2.27
C GLY A 56 -7.21 -17.65 -2.09
N VAL A 57 -7.82 -17.64 -0.90
CA VAL A 57 -9.16 -18.24 -0.67
C VAL A 57 -10.30 -17.23 -0.77
N CYS A 58 -9.99 -15.94 -0.97
CA CYS A 58 -10.99 -14.89 -1.04
C CYS A 58 -11.31 -14.52 -2.49
N ASN A 59 -12.57 -14.72 -2.91
CA ASN A 59 -13.02 -14.44 -4.27
C ASN A 59 -12.85 -12.97 -4.67
N LEU A 60 -13.07 -12.05 -3.73
CA LEU A 60 -12.83 -10.62 -3.95
C LEU A 60 -11.33 -10.34 -4.19
N CYS A 61 -10.45 -10.92 -3.38
CA CYS A 61 -9.00 -10.75 -3.55
C CYS A 61 -8.54 -11.35 -4.87
N ASN A 62 -9.03 -12.54 -5.21
CA ASN A 62 -8.72 -13.21 -6.47
C ASN A 62 -9.21 -12.40 -7.67
N GLY A 63 -10.43 -11.85 -7.60
CA GLY A 63 -10.96 -10.93 -8.61
C GLY A 63 -10.12 -9.67 -8.75
N GLY A 64 -9.65 -9.11 -7.63
CA GLY A 64 -8.73 -7.96 -7.62
C GLY A 64 -7.39 -8.26 -8.28
N VAL A 65 -6.78 -9.42 -8.01
CA VAL A 65 -5.54 -9.85 -8.68
C VAL A 65 -5.74 -10.05 -10.17
N LYS A 66 -6.83 -10.72 -10.58
CA LYS A 66 -7.18 -10.88 -12.00
C LYS A 66 -7.32 -9.52 -12.68
N PHE A 67 -8.06 -8.59 -12.06
CA PHE A 67 -8.21 -7.23 -12.55
C PHE A 67 -6.87 -6.51 -12.73
N VAL A 68 -5.99 -6.56 -11.72
CA VAL A 68 -4.66 -5.91 -11.81
C VAL A 68 -3.82 -6.54 -12.91
N ARG A 69 -3.79 -7.87 -13.00
CA ARG A 69 -3.04 -8.61 -14.02
C ARG A 69 -3.51 -8.26 -15.44
N ASP A 70 -4.81 -8.12 -15.64
CA ASP A 70 -5.41 -7.84 -16.94
C ASP A 70 -5.20 -6.38 -17.38
N HIS A 71 -4.85 -5.48 -16.45
CA HIS A 71 -4.58 -4.06 -16.71
C HIS A 71 -3.12 -3.66 -16.43
N ASP A 72 -2.21 -4.63 -16.25
CA ASP A 72 -0.78 -4.40 -16.08
C ASP A 72 0.00 -5.05 -17.25
N HIS A 73 -0.13 -4.49 -18.44
CA HIS A 73 0.48 -5.08 -19.66
C HIS A 73 2.01 -5.14 -19.56
N ASN A 74 2.61 -4.20 -18.83
CA ASN A 74 4.06 -4.14 -18.58
C ASN A 74 4.52 -5.11 -17.49
N ARG A 75 3.59 -5.82 -16.83
CA ARG A 75 3.87 -6.72 -15.70
C ARG A 75 4.68 -5.99 -14.63
N SER A 76 4.33 -4.76 -14.32
CA SER A 76 4.97 -3.90 -13.34
C SER A 76 4.82 -4.42 -11.91
N ILE A 77 3.81 -5.25 -11.63
CA ILE A 77 3.50 -5.81 -10.31
C ILE A 77 3.72 -7.33 -10.31
N ARG A 78 4.27 -7.83 -9.21
CA ARG A 78 4.35 -9.26 -8.88
C ARG A 78 3.25 -9.62 -7.87
N PHE A 79 2.78 -10.85 -7.88
CA PHE A 79 1.75 -11.33 -6.95
C PHE A 79 2.32 -12.41 -6.05
N GLU A 80 1.94 -12.40 -4.77
CA GLU A 80 2.33 -13.42 -3.80
C GLU A 80 1.15 -13.71 -2.85
N ALA A 81 0.89 -14.99 -2.63
CA ALA A 81 -0.22 -15.40 -1.77
C ALA A 81 0.18 -15.27 -0.29
N LEU A 82 -0.70 -14.72 0.54
CA LEU A 82 -0.46 -14.59 1.98
C LEU A 82 -0.28 -15.93 2.69
N GLN A 83 -0.80 -17.01 2.12
CA GLN A 83 -0.67 -18.37 2.63
C GLN A 83 0.75 -18.93 2.50
N SER A 84 1.57 -18.41 1.58
CA SER A 84 2.93 -18.89 1.34
C SER A 84 3.90 -18.43 2.43
N GLU A 85 5.04 -19.10 2.56
CA GLU A 85 6.09 -18.69 3.50
C GLU A 85 6.64 -17.29 3.15
N ALA A 86 6.83 -17.01 1.85
CA ALA A 86 7.27 -15.71 1.36
C ALA A 86 6.25 -14.61 1.67
N GLY A 87 4.96 -14.87 1.42
CA GLY A 87 3.87 -13.96 1.72
C GLY A 87 3.80 -13.60 3.21
N LYS A 88 3.95 -14.59 4.11
CA LYS A 88 4.00 -14.35 5.56
C LYS A 88 5.17 -13.46 5.97
N LYS A 89 6.38 -13.70 5.43
CA LYS A 89 7.56 -12.87 5.71
C LYS A 89 7.35 -11.42 5.24
N LEU A 90 6.81 -11.25 4.03
CA LEU A 90 6.49 -9.94 3.47
C LEU A 90 5.37 -9.23 4.23
N LEU A 91 4.40 -9.97 4.77
CA LEU A 91 3.33 -9.41 5.61
C LEU A 91 3.88 -8.94 6.96
N MET A 92 4.74 -9.72 7.61
CA MET A 92 5.38 -9.32 8.87
C MET A 92 6.23 -8.06 8.72
N ARG A 93 6.94 -7.91 7.59
CA ARG A 93 7.66 -6.68 7.24
C ARG A 93 6.75 -5.45 7.22
N SER A 94 5.48 -5.59 6.86
CA SER A 94 4.50 -4.51 6.84
C SER A 94 3.96 -4.12 8.23
N GLY A 95 4.45 -4.76 9.31
CA GLY A 95 4.00 -4.54 10.68
C GLY A 95 2.71 -5.28 11.03
N ARG A 96 2.37 -6.32 10.28
CA ARG A 96 1.14 -7.12 10.45
C ARG A 96 1.44 -8.52 10.95
N ALA A 97 0.47 -9.09 11.64
CA ALA A 97 0.52 -10.49 12.05
C ALA A 97 0.48 -11.40 10.80
N PRO A 98 1.21 -12.53 10.79
CA PRO A 98 1.29 -13.42 9.63
C PRO A 98 -0.04 -14.06 9.21
N ASP A 99 -1.04 -14.01 10.09
CA ASP A 99 -2.42 -14.48 9.92
C ASP A 99 -3.42 -13.35 9.60
N ASP A 100 -2.97 -12.08 9.55
CA ASP A 100 -3.80 -10.94 9.16
C ASP A 100 -4.04 -10.91 7.64
N ILE A 101 -4.97 -11.75 7.19
CA ILE A 101 -5.43 -11.84 5.79
C ILE A 101 -6.50 -10.79 5.44
N SER A 102 -6.81 -9.86 6.35
CA SER A 102 -7.98 -8.98 6.25
C SER A 102 -7.89 -7.94 5.13
N SER A 103 -6.71 -7.72 4.57
CA SER A 103 -6.51 -6.62 3.62
C SER A 103 -5.38 -6.82 2.62
N VAL A 104 -5.51 -6.11 1.51
CA VAL A 104 -4.51 -6.02 0.44
C VAL A 104 -3.29 -5.26 0.97
N VAL A 105 -2.11 -5.77 0.66
CA VAL A 105 -0.83 -5.16 0.99
C VAL A 105 0.01 -5.05 -0.28
N LEU A 106 0.63 -3.89 -0.49
CA LEU A 106 1.64 -3.71 -1.53
C LEU A 106 2.99 -3.52 -0.85
N VAL A 107 3.97 -4.34 -1.22
CA VAL A 107 5.34 -4.26 -0.69
C VAL A 107 6.27 -3.75 -1.77
N GLU A 108 6.90 -2.61 -1.50
CA GLU A 108 8.03 -2.05 -2.25
C GLU A 108 9.34 -2.33 -1.48
N LYS A 109 10.48 -2.16 -2.16
CA LYS A 109 11.81 -2.39 -1.60
C LYS A 109 12.05 -1.68 -0.26
N ASP A 110 11.54 -0.46 -0.10
CA ASP A 110 11.82 0.40 1.06
C ASP A 110 10.59 0.63 1.95
N ARG A 111 9.40 0.23 1.52
CA ARG A 111 8.14 0.52 2.23
C ARG A 111 7.02 -0.44 1.88
N SER A 112 5.99 -0.47 2.73
CA SER A 112 4.77 -1.23 2.48
C SER A 112 3.56 -0.30 2.59
N TYR A 113 2.50 -0.65 1.89
CA TYR A 113 1.22 0.07 1.89
C TYR A 113 0.12 -0.93 2.22
N ILE A 114 -0.89 -0.47 2.95
CA ILE A 114 -1.97 -1.31 3.46
C ILE A 114 -3.34 -0.70 3.12
N LYS A 115 -4.38 -1.53 3.11
CA LYS A 115 -5.78 -1.10 2.94
C LYS A 115 -5.97 -0.19 1.71
N SER A 116 -6.66 0.94 1.87
CA SER A 116 -6.94 1.88 0.78
C SER A 116 -5.69 2.53 0.20
N GLU A 117 -4.59 2.61 0.96
CA GLU A 117 -3.31 3.13 0.46
C GLU A 117 -2.67 2.15 -0.52
N ALA A 118 -2.71 0.84 -0.22
CA ALA A 118 -2.25 -0.20 -1.13
C ALA A 118 -2.99 -0.15 -2.47
N VAL A 119 -4.33 -0.04 -2.42
CA VAL A 119 -5.18 0.04 -3.63
C VAL A 119 -4.80 1.25 -4.49
N LEU A 120 -4.71 2.44 -3.90
CA LEU A 120 -4.31 3.63 -4.66
C LEU A 120 -2.91 3.50 -5.24
N LYS A 121 -2.01 2.79 -4.55
CA LYS A 121 -0.65 2.64 -5.02
C LYS A 121 -0.55 1.65 -6.17
N ILE A 122 -1.26 0.52 -6.09
CA ILE A 122 -1.44 -0.44 -7.19
C ILE A 122 -1.99 0.26 -8.44
N MET A 123 -3.01 1.11 -8.28
CA MET A 123 -3.59 1.85 -9.40
C MET A 123 -2.62 2.77 -10.14
N LYS A 124 -1.50 3.16 -9.51
CA LYS A 124 -0.44 3.97 -10.17
C LYS A 124 0.52 3.13 -11.01
N TYR A 125 0.54 1.82 -10.83
CA TYR A 125 1.42 0.89 -11.55
C TYR A 125 0.75 0.20 -12.74
N ILE A 126 -0.58 0.19 -12.79
CA ILE A 126 -1.36 -0.37 -13.90
C ILE A 126 -1.64 0.69 -14.98
N ASP A 127 -2.13 0.25 -16.12
CA ASP A 127 -2.28 1.08 -17.32
C ASP A 127 -3.35 2.19 -17.18
N LEU A 128 -3.34 3.15 -18.10
CA LEU A 128 -4.36 4.22 -18.12
C LEU A 128 -5.76 3.60 -18.30
N PRO A 129 -6.80 4.13 -17.63
CA PRO A 129 -6.88 5.43 -16.96
C PRO A 129 -6.68 5.41 -15.43
N PHE A 130 -6.21 4.30 -14.85
CA PHE A 130 -6.20 4.13 -13.38
C PHE A 130 -5.21 5.05 -12.65
N PRO A 131 -4.01 5.36 -13.18
CA PRO A 131 -3.13 6.34 -12.56
C PRO A 131 -3.78 7.73 -12.42
N GLN A 132 -4.59 8.16 -13.40
CA GLN A 132 -5.36 9.40 -13.30
C GLN A 132 -6.43 9.31 -12.21
N LEU A 133 -7.17 8.20 -12.15
CA LEU A 133 -8.19 8.01 -11.13
C LEU A 133 -7.57 8.00 -9.71
N ALA A 134 -6.41 7.36 -9.55
CA ALA A 134 -5.65 7.38 -8.29
C ALA A 134 -5.19 8.79 -7.92
N PHE A 135 -4.82 9.61 -8.90
CA PHE A 135 -4.48 11.02 -8.70
C PHE A 135 -5.67 11.87 -8.24
N PHE A 136 -6.90 11.55 -8.63
CA PHE A 136 -8.09 12.22 -8.10
C PHE A 136 -8.47 11.69 -6.71
N LEU A 137 -8.45 10.37 -6.52
CA LEU A 137 -8.85 9.74 -5.26
C LEU A 137 -7.91 10.04 -4.10
N GLN A 138 -6.63 10.34 -4.33
CA GLN A 138 -5.72 10.77 -3.25
C GLN A 138 -6.16 12.08 -2.57
N PHE A 139 -7.01 12.90 -3.19
CA PHE A 139 -7.57 14.10 -2.56
C PHE A 139 -8.77 13.81 -1.66
N ALA A 140 -9.38 12.62 -1.78
CA ALA A 140 -10.42 12.21 -0.86
C ALA A 140 -9.82 11.98 0.55
N PRO A 141 -10.48 12.44 1.63
CA PRO A 141 -9.99 12.24 2.98
C PRO A 141 -9.75 10.77 3.30
N LEU A 142 -8.66 10.48 4.03
CA LEU A 142 -8.28 9.11 4.41
C LEU A 142 -9.43 8.37 5.11
N PHE A 143 -10.17 9.06 5.99
CA PHE A 143 -11.30 8.44 6.71
C PHE A 143 -12.39 7.91 5.77
N VAL A 144 -12.70 8.62 4.68
CA VAL A 144 -13.72 8.18 3.72
C VAL A 144 -13.23 6.94 3.00
N ARG A 145 -11.98 6.98 2.53
CA ARG A 145 -11.39 5.87 1.77
C ARG A 145 -11.22 4.62 2.61
N ASP A 146 -10.77 4.76 3.85
CA ASP A 146 -10.62 3.65 4.77
C ASP A 146 -11.96 3.11 5.24
N PHE A 147 -12.97 3.98 5.48
CA PHE A 147 -14.32 3.54 5.81
C PHE A 147 -14.94 2.70 4.68
N LEU A 148 -14.84 3.17 3.43
CA LEU A 148 -15.30 2.41 2.26
C LEU A 148 -14.55 1.07 2.14
N TYR A 149 -13.22 1.10 2.34
CA TYR A 149 -12.40 -0.10 2.31
C TYR A 149 -12.81 -1.10 3.39
N GLU A 150 -13.00 -0.66 4.63
CA GLU A 150 -13.38 -1.51 5.76
C GLU A 150 -14.77 -2.09 5.57
N ASN A 151 -15.73 -1.32 5.04
CA ASN A 151 -17.06 -1.85 4.73
C ASN A 151 -16.98 -2.98 3.69
N VAL A 152 -16.17 -2.83 2.64
CA VAL A 152 -15.98 -3.89 1.64
C VAL A 152 -15.22 -5.09 2.24
N ALA A 153 -14.14 -4.84 2.98
CA ALA A 153 -13.31 -5.89 3.57
C ALA A 153 -14.08 -6.73 4.61
N ASN A 154 -14.89 -6.09 5.45
CA ASN A 154 -15.70 -6.78 6.47
C ASN A 154 -16.82 -7.61 5.86
N ASN A 155 -17.37 -7.18 4.72
CA ASN A 155 -18.45 -7.89 4.04
C ASN A 155 -17.95 -8.83 2.92
N ARG A 156 -16.64 -8.94 2.68
CA ARG A 156 -16.09 -9.61 1.49
C ARG A 156 -16.50 -11.07 1.35
N TYR A 157 -16.49 -11.83 2.45
CA TYR A 157 -16.87 -13.25 2.41
C TYR A 157 -18.39 -13.42 2.34
N ALA A 158 -19.16 -12.48 2.91
CA ALA A 158 -20.62 -12.50 2.83
C ALA A 158 -21.12 -12.15 1.42
N MET A 159 -20.46 -11.20 0.74
CA MET A 159 -20.86 -10.73 -0.59
C MET A 159 -20.25 -11.56 -1.73
N PHE A 160 -19.02 -12.02 -1.58
CA PHE A 160 -18.27 -12.68 -2.68
C PHE A 160 -17.96 -14.15 -2.41
N GLY A 161 -18.10 -14.64 -1.18
CA GLY A 161 -17.81 -16.03 -0.81
C GLY A 161 -16.32 -16.34 -0.65
N ARG A 162 -16.02 -17.63 -0.57
CA ARG A 162 -14.68 -18.22 -0.51
C ARG A 162 -14.51 -19.24 -1.63
N SER A 163 -13.27 -19.42 -2.11
CA SER A 163 -12.89 -20.54 -2.96
C SER A 163 -12.22 -21.63 -2.11
N ASP A 164 -12.41 -22.89 -2.49
CA ASP A 164 -11.84 -24.06 -1.80
C ASP A 164 -10.32 -24.20 -2.01
N SER A 165 -9.77 -23.49 -3.00
CA SER A 165 -8.34 -23.48 -3.32
C SER A 165 -7.91 -22.15 -3.97
N CYS A 166 -6.59 -21.91 -4.01
CA CYS A 166 -6.03 -20.77 -4.74
C CYS A 166 -6.19 -21.02 -6.25
N GLU A 167 -6.96 -20.17 -6.93
CA GLU A 167 -7.30 -20.31 -8.35
C GLU A 167 -6.34 -19.57 -9.31
N ILE A 168 -5.29 -18.93 -8.78
CA ILE A 168 -4.41 -17.99 -9.49
C ILE A 168 -2.99 -18.52 -9.57
#